data_AF-A0A644XNJ8-F1
#
_entry.id   AF-A0A644XNJ8-F1
#
_cell.length_a   1.000
_cell.length_b   1.000
_cell.length_c   1.000
_cell.angle_alpha   90.00
_cell.angle_beta   90.00
_cell.angle_gamma   90.00
#
_symmetry.space_group_name_H-M   'P 1'
#
loop_
_entity.id
_entity.type
_entity.pdbx_description
1 polymer ?
#
loop_
_entity_poly.entity_id
_entity_poly.type
_entity_poly.pdbx_seq_one_letter_code
_entity_poly.pdbx_strand_id
1 'polypeptide(L)'
;MTLLCRQYPDIQFFGSRKRPYAEFKVANEKIAIIGCLERCRSRGSELFPEEEVLSLLLKIRANYSLVYIYPHWGKESEYTRLPSPRQIHLAHIWIEAGADGIWGHHSHLFQGREIYKGKPIYYSLGNFFFPHQEGDLYEGTNIGLSVEVESNQCTEYFHSFDRRNIRKADDRANENLLNLISQKLVSLTYWQWAKTIGPFYFKKNFASWKIRFHKKPLKTLCLYMIWNLRPLNLFLRYASFFQEGK
;
A
#
# COMPACT_ATOMS: atom_id res chain seq x y z
N MET A 1 6.75 -17.60 -2.28
CA MET A 1 6.01 -17.54 -3.57
C MET A 1 5.97 -18.89 -4.28
N THR A 2 7.10 -19.61 -4.42
CA THR A 2 7.18 -20.84 -5.24
C THR A 2 6.36 -22.04 -4.75
N LEU A 3 6.05 -22.13 -3.44
CA LEU A 3 5.31 -23.26 -2.87
C LEU A 3 3.79 -23.15 -3.06
N LEU A 4 3.20 -21.98 -2.77
CA LEU A 4 1.76 -21.74 -2.94
C LEU A 4 1.33 -21.80 -4.42
N CYS A 5 2.15 -21.29 -5.34
CA CYS A 5 1.85 -21.35 -6.78
C CYS A 5 1.81 -22.78 -7.33
N ARG A 6 2.51 -23.74 -6.71
CA ARG A 6 2.43 -25.16 -7.10
C ARG A 6 1.16 -25.84 -6.60
N GLN A 7 0.59 -25.33 -5.51
CA GLN A 7 -0.58 -25.90 -4.86
C GLN A 7 -1.90 -25.44 -5.51
N TYR A 8 -1.90 -24.27 -6.16
CA TYR A 8 -3.07 -23.69 -6.80
C TYR A 8 -2.73 -23.22 -8.23
N PRO A 9 -2.63 -24.15 -9.21
CA PRO A 9 -2.20 -23.83 -10.57
C PRO A 9 -3.15 -22.87 -11.30
N ASP A 10 -4.41 -22.83 -10.88
CA ASP A 10 -5.44 -21.96 -11.49
C ASP A 10 -5.36 -20.51 -11.01
N ILE A 11 -4.57 -20.21 -9.97
CA ILE A 11 -4.39 -18.85 -9.47
C ILE A 11 -3.28 -18.14 -10.25
N GLN A 12 -3.69 -17.14 -11.01
CA GLN A 12 -2.76 -16.32 -11.78
C GLN A 12 -1.84 -15.49 -10.88
N PHE A 13 -0.56 -15.83 -10.86
CA PHE A 13 0.47 -15.02 -10.21
C PHE A 13 0.98 -13.90 -11.14
N PHE A 14 1.23 -12.70 -10.60
CA PHE A 14 1.78 -11.54 -11.30
C PHE A 14 2.57 -10.62 -10.34
N GLY A 15 3.19 -9.56 -10.86
CA GLY A 15 4.02 -8.61 -10.09
C GLY A 15 5.50 -8.98 -10.03
N SER A 16 5.94 -9.90 -10.90
CA SER A 16 7.36 -10.21 -11.12
C SER A 16 7.85 -9.60 -12.42
N ARG A 17 9.16 -9.45 -12.61
CA ARG A 17 9.74 -9.00 -13.88
C ARG A 17 9.35 -9.87 -15.06
N LYS A 18 9.25 -11.20 -14.86
CA LYS A 18 8.84 -12.15 -15.89
C LYS A 18 7.36 -12.05 -16.23
N ARG A 19 6.54 -11.65 -15.25
CA ARG A 19 5.09 -11.53 -15.38
C ARG A 19 4.60 -10.34 -14.55
N PRO A 20 4.72 -9.11 -15.09
CA PRO A 20 4.47 -7.90 -14.32
C PRO A 20 2.98 -7.62 -14.17
N TYR A 21 2.14 -8.13 -15.08
CA TYR A 21 0.69 -7.99 -15.00
C TYR A 21 -0.03 -9.33 -15.21
N ALA A 22 -1.26 -9.40 -14.70
CA ALA A 22 -2.24 -10.41 -15.02
C ALA A 22 -3.26 -9.87 -16.02
N GLU A 23 -3.83 -10.77 -16.81
CA GLU A 23 -4.87 -10.49 -17.79
C GLU A 23 -6.12 -11.27 -17.40
N PHE A 24 -7.25 -10.58 -17.37
CA PHE A 24 -8.56 -11.14 -17.09
C PHE A 24 -9.51 -10.81 -18.23
N LYS A 25 -10.44 -11.72 -18.51
CA LYS A 25 -11.56 -11.48 -19.40
C LYS A 25 -12.84 -11.64 -18.58
N VAL A 26 -13.61 -10.57 -18.49
CA VAL A 26 -14.89 -10.56 -17.79
C VAL A 26 -15.95 -10.07 -18.77
N ALA A 27 -16.90 -10.93 -19.11
CA ALA A 27 -17.79 -10.71 -20.25
C ALA A 27 -17.01 -10.32 -21.51
N ASN A 28 -17.24 -9.13 -22.06
CA ASN A 28 -16.55 -8.62 -23.25
C ASN A 28 -15.35 -7.71 -22.92
N GLU A 29 -15.06 -7.48 -21.64
CA GLU A 29 -13.99 -6.58 -21.21
C GLU A 29 -12.67 -7.33 -21.02
N LYS A 30 -11.61 -6.77 -21.58
CA LYS A 30 -10.25 -7.24 -21.39
C LYS A 30 -9.53 -6.36 -20.38
N ILE A 31 -9.20 -6.92 -19.22
CA ILE A 31 -8.68 -6.18 -18.07
C ILE A 31 -7.23 -6.60 -17.82
N ALA A 32 -6.33 -5.62 -17.63
CA ALA A 32 -4.99 -5.87 -17.13
C ALA A 32 -4.82 -5.33 -15.71
N ILE A 33 -4.12 -6.09 -14.85
CA ILE A 33 -3.73 -5.64 -13.51
C ILE A 33 -2.22 -5.71 -13.39
N ILE A 34 -1.57 -4.55 -13.35
CA ILE A 34 -0.12 -4.42 -13.17
C ILE A 34 0.20 -4.50 -11.67
N GLY A 35 0.99 -5.50 -11.26
CA GLY A 35 1.51 -5.60 -9.89
C GLY A 35 2.92 -5.02 -9.83
N CYS A 36 3.21 -4.26 -8.78
CA CYS A 36 4.56 -3.73 -8.56
C CYS A 36 4.89 -3.62 -7.06
N LEU A 37 6.18 -3.48 -6.77
CA LEU A 37 6.68 -3.29 -5.41
C LEU A 37 7.55 -2.05 -5.33
N GLU A 38 7.22 -1.17 -4.39
CA GLU A 38 8.01 0.02 -4.07
C GLU A 38 9.46 -0.34 -3.72
N ARG A 39 10.40 0.51 -4.12
CA ARG A 39 11.80 0.39 -3.78
C ARG A 39 12.01 0.24 -2.27
N CYS A 40 12.34 -0.99 -1.87
CA CYS A 40 12.68 -1.31 -0.49
C CYS A 40 13.91 -2.22 -0.44
N ARG A 41 14.53 -2.31 0.74
CA ARG A 41 15.71 -3.14 0.97
C ARG A 41 15.46 -4.63 0.69
N SER A 42 14.22 -5.07 0.89
CA SER A 42 13.80 -6.46 0.74
C SER A 42 13.27 -6.77 -0.66
N ARG A 43 13.25 -5.80 -1.58
CA ARG A 43 12.81 -6.03 -2.96
C ARG A 43 13.81 -6.95 -3.65
N GLY A 44 13.41 -8.19 -3.88
CA GLY A 44 14.18 -9.15 -4.67
C GLY A 44 14.26 -8.70 -6.13
N SER A 45 15.32 -9.11 -6.83
CA SER A 45 15.55 -8.79 -8.24
C SER A 45 14.41 -9.24 -9.16
N GLU A 46 13.70 -10.31 -8.77
CA GLU A 46 12.60 -10.89 -9.53
C GLU A 46 11.30 -10.09 -9.45
N LEU A 47 11.14 -9.19 -8.48
CA LEU A 47 9.89 -8.44 -8.30
C LEU A 47 9.85 -7.23 -9.23
N PHE A 48 8.67 -6.95 -9.79
CA PHE A 48 8.52 -5.86 -10.75
C PHE A 48 8.60 -4.50 -10.02
N PRO A 49 9.54 -3.63 -10.39
CA PRO A 49 9.74 -2.35 -9.72
C PRO A 49 8.66 -1.32 -10.10
N GLU A 50 8.26 -0.47 -9.16
CA GLU A 50 7.31 0.63 -9.43
C GLU A 50 7.86 1.62 -10.47
N GLU A 51 9.20 1.74 -10.57
CA GLU A 51 9.85 2.66 -11.50
C GLU A 51 9.63 2.29 -12.99
N GLU A 52 9.32 1.02 -13.29
CA GLU A 52 9.10 0.54 -14.66
C GLU A 52 7.60 0.55 -15.06
N VAL A 53 6.69 0.80 -14.12
CA VAL A 53 5.23 0.71 -14.32
C VAL A 53 4.75 1.66 -15.41
N LEU A 54 5.21 2.92 -15.43
CA LEU A 54 4.81 3.90 -16.44
C LEU A 54 5.13 3.41 -17.85
N SER A 55 6.35 2.89 -18.05
CA SER A 55 6.80 2.40 -19.35
C SER A 55 6.00 1.17 -19.81
N LEU A 56 5.62 0.29 -18.88
CA LEU A 56 4.81 -0.88 -19.17
C LEU A 56 3.37 -0.51 -19.49
N LEU A 57 2.78 0.38 -18.69
CA LEU A 57 1.42 0.88 -18.89
C LEU A 57 1.26 1.47 -20.29
N LEU A 58 2.16 2.37 -20.71
CA LEU A 58 2.13 2.98 -22.03
C LEU A 58 2.23 1.94 -23.17
N LYS A 59 2.97 0.84 -22.97
CA LYS A 59 3.09 -0.23 -23.98
C LYS A 59 1.84 -1.07 -24.10
N ILE A 60 1.16 -1.36 -22.99
CA ILE A 60 0.04 -2.30 -22.99
C ILE A 60 -1.33 -1.62 -23.09
N ARG A 61 -1.44 -0.32 -22.78
CA ARG A 61 -2.72 0.36 -22.57
C ARG A 61 -3.71 0.18 -23.72
N ALA A 62 -3.25 0.25 -24.97
CA ALA A 62 -4.11 0.12 -26.15
C ALA A 62 -4.74 -1.28 -26.34
N ASN A 63 -4.20 -2.31 -25.66
CA ASN A 63 -4.63 -3.70 -25.83
C ASN A 63 -5.72 -4.13 -24.84
N TYR A 64 -6.13 -3.26 -23.92
CA TYR A 64 -7.04 -3.57 -22.82
C TYR A 64 -8.12 -2.49 -22.74
N SER A 65 -9.33 -2.90 -22.38
CA SER A 65 -10.40 -1.94 -22.07
C SER A 65 -10.08 -1.17 -20.79
N LEU A 66 -9.62 -1.91 -19.77
CA LEU A 66 -9.28 -1.39 -18.45
C LEU A 66 -7.88 -1.82 -18.03
N VAL A 67 -7.09 -0.89 -17.49
CA VAL A 67 -5.78 -1.21 -16.89
C VAL A 67 -5.72 -0.67 -15.47
N TYR A 68 -5.63 -1.57 -14.50
CA TYR A 68 -5.45 -1.25 -13.09
C TYR A 68 -4.01 -1.43 -12.64
N ILE A 69 -3.64 -0.74 -11.56
CA ILE A 69 -2.35 -0.92 -10.89
C ILE A 69 -2.58 -1.33 -9.45
N TYR A 70 -1.85 -2.36 -9.03
CA TYR A 70 -1.93 -2.97 -7.72
C TYR A 70 -0.56 -2.87 -7.01
N PRO A 71 -0.20 -1.69 -6.47
CA PRO A 71 1.12 -1.44 -5.90
C PRO A 71 1.24 -1.94 -4.46
N HIS A 72 2.35 -2.61 -4.16
CA HIS A 72 2.82 -2.89 -2.80
C HIS A 72 3.76 -1.76 -2.37
N TRP A 73 3.29 -0.82 -1.54
CA TRP A 73 3.99 0.45 -1.33
C TRP A 73 3.70 1.12 0.02
N GLY A 74 4.35 2.24 0.29
CA GLY A 74 4.13 3.03 1.50
C GLY A 74 4.81 2.41 2.71
N LYS A 75 6.05 1.92 2.55
CA LYS A 75 6.83 1.32 3.63
C LYS A 75 6.96 2.23 4.85
N GLU A 76 7.09 3.53 4.63
CA GLU A 76 7.16 4.52 5.70
C GLU A 76 5.79 4.71 6.38
N SER A 77 4.70 4.49 5.64
CA SER A 77 3.32 4.59 6.09
C SER A 77 2.73 3.25 6.57
N GLU A 78 3.55 2.25 6.83
CA GLU A 78 3.13 0.96 7.38
C GLU A 78 2.48 1.13 8.76
N TYR A 79 1.29 0.55 8.96
CA TYR A 79 0.43 0.73 10.13
C TYR A 79 -0.01 2.18 10.37
N THR A 80 -0.14 2.95 9.29
CA THR A 80 -0.66 4.31 9.35
C THR A 80 -1.71 4.56 8.26
N ARG A 81 -2.62 5.49 8.53
CA ARG A 81 -3.77 5.77 7.64
C ARG A 81 -3.47 6.76 6.53
N LEU A 82 -2.35 7.49 6.58
CA LEU A 82 -1.98 8.45 5.54
C LEU A 82 -0.97 7.83 4.56
N PRO A 83 -1.24 7.88 3.25
CA PRO A 83 -0.22 7.60 2.26
C PRO A 83 0.86 8.69 2.31
N SER A 84 2.04 8.37 1.81
CA SER A 84 3.08 9.37 1.56
C SER A 84 2.71 10.25 0.36
N PRO A 85 3.14 11.52 0.32
CA PRO A 85 2.97 12.35 -0.86
C PRO A 85 3.63 11.76 -2.12
N ARG A 86 4.66 10.91 -1.96
CA ARG A 86 5.24 10.14 -3.07
C ARG A 86 4.25 9.14 -3.65
N GLN A 87 3.51 8.40 -2.82
CA GLN A 87 2.46 7.50 -3.28
C GLN A 87 1.38 8.27 -4.04
N ILE A 88 0.96 9.44 -3.53
CA ILE A 88 -0.01 10.32 -4.18
C ILE A 88 0.48 10.72 -5.58
N HIS A 89 1.70 11.24 -5.64
CA HIS A 89 2.31 11.66 -6.89
C HIS A 89 2.43 10.52 -7.92
N LEU A 90 2.86 9.34 -7.50
CA LEU A 90 2.95 8.17 -8.38
C LEU A 90 1.58 7.71 -8.88
N ALA A 91 0.57 7.70 -8.01
CA ALA A 91 -0.80 7.35 -8.37
C ALA A 91 -1.33 8.28 -9.46
N HIS A 92 -1.13 9.60 -9.29
CA HIS A 92 -1.54 10.60 -10.27
C HIS A 92 -0.84 10.39 -11.61
N ILE A 93 0.50 10.23 -11.63
CA ILE A 93 1.26 9.95 -12.87
C ILE A 93 0.68 8.76 -13.63
N TRP A 94 0.35 7.68 -12.91
CA TRP A 94 -0.19 6.49 -13.55
C TRP A 94 -1.60 6.66 -14.10
N ILE A 95 -2.48 7.37 -13.38
CA ILE A 95 -3.81 7.74 -13.91
C ILE A 95 -3.66 8.63 -15.15
N GLU A 96 -2.76 9.62 -15.12
CA GLU A 96 -2.50 10.49 -16.27
C GLU A 96 -1.99 9.73 -17.50
N ALA A 97 -1.24 8.65 -17.28
CA ALA A 97 -0.76 7.76 -18.33
C ALA A 97 -1.81 6.75 -18.83
N GLY A 98 -3.03 6.79 -18.29
CA GLY A 98 -4.17 6.01 -18.76
C GLY A 98 -4.55 4.82 -17.90
N ALA A 99 -4.04 4.70 -16.66
CA ALA A 99 -4.57 3.72 -15.72
C ALA A 99 -6.02 4.07 -15.34
N ASP A 100 -6.86 3.04 -15.20
CA ASP A 100 -8.29 3.15 -14.90
C ASP A 100 -8.59 3.10 -13.40
N GLY A 101 -7.57 2.85 -12.58
CA GLY A 101 -7.69 2.87 -11.13
C GLY A 101 -6.46 2.28 -10.43
N ILE A 102 -6.25 2.69 -9.19
CA ILE A 102 -5.11 2.27 -8.36
C ILE A 102 -5.62 1.63 -7.09
N TRP A 103 -5.11 0.44 -6.77
CA TRP A 103 -5.56 -0.40 -5.67
C TRP A 103 -4.35 -0.79 -4.81
N GLY A 104 -3.97 0.08 -3.88
CA GLY A 104 -2.81 -0.12 -3.03
C GLY A 104 -3.02 -1.16 -1.93
N HIS A 105 -1.90 -1.65 -1.42
CA HIS A 105 -1.80 -2.49 -0.22
C HIS A 105 -0.41 -2.33 0.39
N HIS A 106 -0.10 -3.12 1.44
CA HIS A 106 1.12 -3.13 2.29
C HIS A 106 0.96 -2.45 3.65
N SER A 107 0.22 -1.34 3.75
CA SER A 107 0.15 -0.59 5.02
C SER A 107 -0.56 -1.34 6.16
N HIS A 108 -1.20 -2.48 5.86
CA HIS A 108 -2.02 -3.29 6.78
C HIS A 108 -3.27 -2.60 7.35
N LEU A 109 -3.44 -1.31 7.05
CA LEU A 109 -4.62 -0.51 7.35
C LEU A 109 -5.20 0.02 6.06
N PHE A 110 -6.52 0.12 5.95
CA PHE A 110 -7.08 0.91 4.86
C PHE A 110 -6.60 2.37 4.98
N GLN A 111 -6.21 2.96 3.86
CA GLN A 111 -5.81 4.36 3.78
C GLN A 111 -6.89 5.17 3.07
N GLY A 112 -6.71 6.48 3.00
CA GLY A 112 -7.63 7.36 2.27
C GLY A 112 -7.79 6.93 0.81
N ARG A 113 -8.88 7.41 0.19
CA ARG A 113 -9.14 7.28 -1.23
C ARG A 113 -9.32 8.66 -1.86
N GLU A 114 -9.22 8.72 -3.18
CA GLU A 114 -9.66 9.88 -3.94
C GLU A 114 -10.17 9.47 -5.33
N ILE A 115 -10.91 10.38 -5.96
CA ILE A 115 -11.22 10.31 -7.38
C ILE A 115 -10.34 11.35 -8.08
N TYR A 116 -9.41 10.89 -8.89
CA TYR A 116 -8.51 11.76 -9.65
C TYR A 116 -8.78 11.58 -11.14
N LYS A 117 -9.10 12.66 -11.86
CA LYS A 117 -9.50 12.63 -13.28
C LYS A 117 -10.60 11.59 -13.58
N GLY A 118 -11.55 11.45 -12.67
CA GLY A 118 -12.68 10.51 -12.79
C GLY A 118 -12.32 9.03 -12.53
N LYS A 119 -11.11 8.74 -12.05
CA LYS A 119 -10.64 7.38 -11.75
C LYS A 119 -10.37 7.17 -10.27
N PRO A 120 -10.74 6.02 -9.70
CA PRO A 120 -10.54 5.74 -8.28
C PRO A 120 -9.08 5.45 -7.94
N ILE A 121 -8.63 6.02 -6.82
CA ILE A 121 -7.35 5.72 -6.20
C ILE A 121 -7.61 5.33 -4.75
N TYR A 122 -7.31 4.09 -4.40
CA TYR A 122 -7.28 3.60 -3.03
C TYR A 122 -5.83 3.37 -2.64
N TYR A 123 -5.32 4.12 -1.66
CA TYR A 123 -3.91 4.04 -1.29
C TYR A 123 -3.55 2.76 -0.53
N SER A 124 -4.53 2.18 0.18
CA SER A 124 -4.46 0.85 0.73
C SER A 124 -5.86 0.33 1.03
N LEU A 125 -6.13 -0.92 0.66
CA LEU A 125 -7.37 -1.63 1.02
C LEU A 125 -7.30 -2.26 2.43
N GLY A 126 -6.15 -2.15 3.11
CA GLY A 126 -5.94 -2.82 4.39
C GLY A 126 -5.77 -4.33 4.24
N ASN A 127 -6.13 -5.06 5.28
CA ASN A 127 -5.97 -6.51 5.36
C ASN A 127 -7.32 -7.18 5.12
N PHE A 128 -7.37 -8.29 4.39
CA PHE A 128 -8.61 -9.08 4.24
C PHE A 128 -8.47 -10.46 4.88
N PHE A 129 -7.38 -11.17 4.58
CA PHE A 129 -7.05 -12.47 5.17
C PHE A 129 -5.55 -12.59 5.35
N PHE A 130 -5.05 -12.38 6.58
CA PHE A 130 -3.64 -12.57 6.92
C PHE A 130 -3.50 -13.37 8.22
N PRO A 131 -2.73 -14.48 8.23
CA PRO A 131 -2.48 -15.27 9.44
C PRO A 131 -1.44 -14.62 10.38
N HIS A 132 -1.10 -13.34 10.19
CA HIS A 132 0.06 -12.73 10.83
C HIS A 132 -0.29 -12.12 12.19
N GLN A 133 0.51 -12.44 13.21
CA GLN A 133 0.39 -11.90 14.57
C GLN A 133 0.48 -10.36 14.63
N GLU A 134 1.08 -9.73 13.62
CA GLU A 134 1.15 -8.27 13.51
C GLU A 134 -0.23 -7.62 13.37
N GLY A 135 -1.23 -8.33 12.83
CA GLY A 135 -2.62 -7.87 12.71
C GLY A 135 -3.34 -7.65 14.05
N ASP A 136 -2.82 -8.23 15.12
CA ASP A 136 -3.35 -8.06 16.49
C ASP A 136 -2.58 -6.96 17.26
N LEU A 137 -1.40 -6.55 16.79
CA LEU A 137 -0.51 -5.61 17.50
C LEU A 137 -0.81 -4.14 17.22
N TYR A 138 -1.50 -3.85 16.11
CA TYR A 138 -1.77 -2.50 15.66
C TYR A 138 -3.28 -2.28 15.52
N GLU A 139 -3.79 -1.18 16.06
CA GLU A 139 -5.22 -0.91 16.04
C GLU A 139 -5.74 -0.73 14.60
N GLY A 140 -6.85 -1.39 14.27
CA GLY A 140 -7.50 -1.33 12.97
C GLY A 140 -6.87 -2.22 11.89
N THR A 141 -5.78 -2.94 12.19
CA THR A 141 -5.23 -3.95 11.25
C THR A 141 -6.04 -5.23 11.22
N ASN A 142 -7.16 -5.27 11.95
CA ASN A 142 -8.23 -6.25 11.90
C ASN A 142 -9.40 -5.84 10.97
N ILE A 143 -9.22 -4.74 10.21
CA ILE A 143 -10.23 -4.21 9.27
C ILE A 143 -9.68 -4.18 7.84
N GLY A 144 -10.52 -4.61 6.91
CA GLY A 144 -10.28 -4.63 5.48
C GLY A 144 -11.37 -3.94 4.69
N LEU A 145 -11.01 -3.48 3.50
CA LEU A 145 -11.90 -2.84 2.55
C LEU A 145 -11.98 -3.69 1.28
N SER A 146 -13.19 -4.05 0.87
CA SER A 146 -13.44 -4.49 -0.51
C SER A 146 -14.20 -3.40 -1.24
N VAL A 147 -13.90 -3.22 -2.52
CA VAL A 147 -14.50 -2.20 -3.36
C VAL A 147 -15.10 -2.86 -4.58
N GLU A 148 -16.39 -2.63 -4.79
CA GLU A 148 -17.11 -2.96 -6.02
C GLU A 148 -17.07 -1.75 -6.95
N VAL A 149 -16.82 -2.00 -8.23
CA VAL A 149 -16.60 -0.93 -9.22
C VAL A 149 -17.59 -1.10 -10.36
N GLU A 150 -18.50 -0.13 -10.51
CA GLU A 150 -19.49 -0.08 -11.59
C GLU A 150 -19.38 1.26 -12.32
N SER A 151 -18.96 1.25 -13.59
CA SER A 151 -18.92 2.47 -14.43
C SER A 151 -18.21 3.68 -13.77
N ASN A 152 -17.11 3.42 -13.04
CA ASN A 152 -16.34 4.37 -12.21
C ASN A 152 -16.99 4.80 -10.87
N GLN A 153 -18.18 4.31 -10.54
CA GLN A 153 -18.70 4.36 -9.18
C GLN A 153 -18.06 3.25 -8.35
N CYS A 154 -17.71 3.58 -7.10
CA CYS A 154 -17.10 2.64 -6.18
C CYS A 154 -18.00 2.47 -4.95
N THR A 155 -18.43 1.25 -4.69
CA THR A 155 -19.17 0.87 -3.48
C THR A 155 -18.25 0.12 -2.55
N GLU A 156 -18.24 0.51 -1.28
CA GLU A 156 -17.30 -0.01 -0.30
C GLU A 156 -17.97 -0.89 0.73
N TYR A 157 -17.26 -1.96 1.08
CA TYR A 157 -17.69 -2.87 2.11
C TYR A 157 -16.55 -3.09 3.10
N PHE A 158 -16.83 -2.87 4.37
CA PHE A 158 -15.85 -3.05 5.44
C PHE A 158 -15.99 -4.44 6.07
N HIS A 159 -14.84 -5.08 6.25
CA HIS A 159 -14.73 -6.42 6.80
C HIS A 159 -13.88 -6.38 8.05
N SER A 160 -14.39 -6.96 9.12
CA SER A 160 -13.63 -7.25 10.34
C SER A 160 -13.20 -8.70 10.32
N PHE A 161 -12.00 -8.98 10.81
CA PHE A 161 -11.53 -10.35 10.94
C PHE A 161 -11.01 -10.64 12.32
N ASP A 162 -11.37 -11.84 12.76
CA ASP A 162 -10.73 -12.60 13.82
C ASP A 162 -9.96 -13.73 13.09
N ARG A 163 -8.87 -14.23 13.67
CA ARG A 163 -7.93 -15.24 13.14
C ARG A 163 -8.56 -16.43 12.37
N ARG A 164 -9.86 -16.69 12.53
CA ARG A 164 -10.63 -17.75 11.86
C ARG A 164 -11.89 -17.29 11.13
N ASN A 165 -12.36 -16.06 11.29
CA ASN A 165 -13.66 -15.60 10.82
C ASN A 165 -13.59 -14.22 10.18
N ILE A 166 -14.24 -14.05 9.03
CA ILE A 166 -14.50 -12.75 8.41
C ILE A 166 -15.96 -12.39 8.71
N ARG A 167 -16.19 -11.18 9.22
CA ARG A 167 -17.52 -10.63 9.53
C ARG A 167 -17.64 -9.24 8.93
N LYS A 168 -18.85 -8.85 8.55
CA LYS A 168 -19.12 -7.47 8.19
C LYS A 168 -18.78 -6.54 9.37
N ALA A 169 -18.01 -5.49 9.13
CA ALA A 169 -17.68 -4.49 10.16
C ALA A 169 -18.80 -3.44 10.26
N ASP A 170 -18.75 -2.57 11.28
CA ASP A 170 -19.62 -1.39 11.33
C ASP A 170 -19.28 -0.46 10.17
N ASP A 171 -20.16 -0.40 9.17
CA ASP A 171 -19.95 0.37 7.95
C ASP A 171 -19.86 1.87 8.25
N ARG A 172 -20.69 2.42 9.14
CA ARG A 172 -20.81 3.88 9.30
C ARG A 172 -19.58 4.50 9.95
N ALA A 173 -19.05 3.89 11.01
CA ALA A 173 -17.87 4.40 11.69
C ALA A 173 -16.63 4.35 10.78
N ASN A 174 -16.47 3.24 10.04
CA ASN A 174 -15.35 3.07 9.13
C ASN A 174 -15.46 3.95 7.88
N GLU A 175 -16.65 4.14 7.34
CA GLU A 175 -16.92 5.06 6.24
C GLU A 175 -16.59 6.51 6.65
N ASN A 176 -17.06 6.96 7.82
CA ASN A 176 -16.72 8.29 8.36
C ASN A 176 -15.21 8.46 8.50
N LEU A 177 -14.52 7.44 9.00
CA LEU A 177 -13.07 7.45 9.14
C LEU A 177 -12.38 7.49 7.77
N LEU A 178 -12.81 6.69 6.79
CA LEU A 178 -12.29 6.70 5.43
C LEU A 178 -12.48 8.09 4.79
N ASN A 179 -13.65 8.68 4.93
CA ASN A 179 -13.96 10.02 4.41
C ASN A 179 -13.07 11.09 5.06
N LEU A 180 -12.89 11.04 6.39
CA LEU A 180 -12.00 11.96 7.12
C LEU A 180 -10.54 11.85 6.65
N ILE A 181 -10.04 10.63 6.44
CA ILE A 181 -8.67 10.41 5.94
C ILE A 181 -8.54 10.92 4.50
N SER A 182 -9.55 10.65 3.67
CA SER A 182 -9.60 11.04 2.26
C SER A 182 -9.59 12.56 2.08
N GLN A 183 -10.34 13.30 2.91
CA GLN A 183 -10.33 14.77 2.92
C GLN A 183 -8.94 15.36 3.20
N LYS A 184 -8.14 14.71 4.04
CA LYS A 184 -6.78 15.17 4.36
C LYS A 184 -5.82 15.05 3.18
N LEU A 185 -6.12 14.25 2.16
CA LEU A 185 -5.22 14.02 1.02
C LEU A 185 -5.08 15.26 0.14
N VAL A 186 -6.15 16.05 -0.01
CA VAL A 186 -6.24 17.20 -0.92
C VAL A 186 -5.14 18.24 -0.66
N SER A 187 -4.74 18.41 0.60
CA SER A 187 -3.73 19.39 1.02
C SER A 187 -2.55 18.76 1.75
N LEU A 188 -2.35 17.43 1.62
CA LEU A 188 -1.32 16.70 2.37
C LEU A 188 0.09 17.09 1.91
N THR A 189 0.76 17.88 2.74
CA THR A 189 2.18 18.21 2.56
C THR A 189 3.10 17.12 3.13
N TYR A 190 4.35 17.08 2.64
CA TYR A 190 5.41 16.27 3.25
C TYR A 190 5.59 16.55 4.74
N TRP A 191 5.41 17.80 5.17
CA TRP A 191 5.51 18.19 6.57
C TRP A 191 4.40 17.56 7.42
N GLN A 192 3.13 17.73 7.02
CA GLN A 192 1.99 17.15 7.75
C GLN A 192 2.04 15.62 7.78
N TRP A 193 2.42 15.00 6.65
CA TRP A 193 2.66 13.57 6.58
C TRP A 193 3.77 13.14 7.57
N ALA A 194 4.92 13.80 7.54
CA ALA A 194 6.06 13.46 8.40
C ALA A 194 5.75 13.61 9.90
N LYS A 195 5.03 14.67 10.28
CA LYS A 195 4.56 14.86 11.67
C LYS A 195 3.70 13.69 12.15
N THR A 196 2.85 13.16 11.27
CA THR A 196 1.90 12.10 11.62
C THR A 196 2.56 10.72 11.62
N ILE A 197 3.37 10.43 10.60
CA ILE A 197 3.91 9.09 10.36
C ILE A 197 5.20 8.81 11.14
N GLY A 198 6.02 9.84 11.37
CA GLY A 198 7.35 9.71 11.97
C GLY A 198 7.41 8.86 13.25
N PRO A 199 6.58 9.11 14.29
CA PRO A 199 6.67 8.33 15.53
C PRO A 199 6.32 6.85 15.33
N PHE A 200 5.31 6.54 14.52
CA PHE A 200 4.94 5.15 14.21
C PHE A 200 6.07 4.44 13.47
N TYR A 201 6.63 5.10 12.45
CA TYR A 201 7.73 4.59 11.66
C TYR A 201 8.96 4.30 12.54
N PHE A 202 9.36 5.21 13.43
CA PHE A 202 10.50 4.98 14.32
C PHE A 202 10.21 3.92 15.39
N LYS A 203 9.02 3.91 16.00
CA LYS A 203 8.62 2.89 16.99
C LYS A 203 8.73 1.49 16.40
N LYS A 204 8.17 1.27 15.20
CA LYS A 204 8.20 -0.03 14.51
C LYS A 204 9.62 -0.43 14.10
N ASN A 205 10.38 0.48 13.51
CA ASN A 205 11.74 0.20 13.08
C ASN A 205 12.68 -0.09 14.26
N PHE A 206 12.48 0.57 15.40
CA PHE A 206 13.24 0.30 16.62
C PHE A 206 12.93 -1.09 17.20
N ALA A 207 11.65 -1.48 17.26
CA ALA A 207 11.27 -2.83 17.67
C ALA A 207 11.91 -3.90 16.75
N SER A 208 11.84 -3.68 15.44
CA SER A 208 12.48 -4.56 14.45
C SER A 208 14.01 -4.59 14.59
N TRP A 209 14.63 -3.46 14.93
CA TRP A 209 16.06 -3.37 15.18
C TRP A 209 16.46 -4.18 16.41
N LYS A 210 15.74 -4.08 17.54
CA LYS A 210 16.01 -4.87 18.76
C LYS A 210 16.05 -6.36 18.45
N ILE A 211 15.07 -6.87 17.72
CA ILE A 211 15.01 -8.30 17.33
C ILE A 211 16.25 -8.70 16.52
N ARG A 212 16.68 -7.86 15.56
CA ARG A 212 17.86 -8.14 14.72
C ARG A 212 19.18 -7.99 15.46
N PHE A 213 19.24 -7.07 16.42
CA PHE A 213 20.44 -6.81 17.22
C PHE A 213 20.86 -8.06 17.99
N HIS A 214 19.92 -8.76 18.62
CA HIS A 214 20.19 -10.03 19.32
C HIS A 214 20.72 -11.14 18.39
N LYS A 215 20.43 -11.08 17.09
CA LYS A 215 20.91 -12.08 16.11
C LYS A 215 22.28 -11.74 15.53
N LYS A 216 22.55 -10.47 15.20
CA LYS A 216 23.81 -10.00 14.57
C LYS A 216 24.16 -8.57 15.04
N PRO A 217 24.78 -8.38 16.21
CA PRO A 217 24.93 -7.06 16.86
C PRO A 217 25.69 -6.02 16.00
N LEU A 218 26.95 -6.30 15.65
CA LEU A 218 27.82 -5.34 14.95
C LEU A 218 27.24 -4.88 13.61
N LYS A 219 26.86 -5.85 12.76
CA LYS A 219 26.24 -5.57 11.46
C LYS A 219 24.95 -4.76 11.62
N THR A 220 24.12 -5.11 12.60
CA THR A 220 22.84 -4.43 12.83
C THR A 220 23.02 -3.02 13.37
N LEU A 221 24.03 -2.78 14.21
CA LEU A 221 24.39 -1.46 14.70
C LEU A 221 24.83 -0.53 13.56
N CYS A 222 25.77 -0.95 12.73
CA CYS A 222 26.24 -0.15 11.58
C CYS A 222 25.08 0.22 10.64
N LEU A 223 24.23 -0.75 10.30
CA LEU A 223 23.07 -0.52 9.43
C LEU A 223 22.06 0.43 10.05
N TYR A 224 21.86 0.38 11.37
CA TYR A 224 20.96 1.28 12.08
C TYR A 224 21.49 2.71 12.10
N MET A 225 22.80 2.90 12.30
CA MET A 225 23.41 4.24 12.21
C MET A 225 23.25 4.82 10.81
N ILE A 226 23.61 4.06 9.77
CA ILE A 226 23.44 4.50 8.36
C ILE A 226 21.98 4.81 8.05
N TRP A 227 21.05 3.99 8.52
CA TRP A 227 19.62 4.24 8.34
C TRP A 227 19.21 5.55 9.00
N ASN A 228 19.60 5.82 10.24
CA ASN A 228 19.25 7.07 10.94
C ASN A 228 19.77 8.34 10.24
N LEU A 229 20.89 8.25 9.53
CA LEU A 229 21.50 9.37 8.82
C LEU A 229 20.89 9.64 7.43
N ARG A 230 19.91 8.83 6.98
CA ARG A 230 19.25 9.08 5.69
C ARG A 230 18.47 10.40 5.73
N PRO A 231 18.51 11.23 4.65
CA PRO A 231 17.80 12.52 4.63
C PRO A 231 16.33 12.43 5.02
N LEU A 232 15.60 11.44 4.47
CA LEU A 232 14.20 11.20 4.81
C LEU A 232 14.00 10.88 6.30
N ASN A 233 14.89 10.10 6.90
CA ASN A 233 14.76 9.72 8.30
C ASN A 233 15.10 10.90 9.23
N LEU A 234 16.09 11.72 8.87
CA LEU A 234 16.35 12.97 9.59
C LEU A 234 15.13 13.90 9.54
N PHE A 235 14.51 14.02 8.37
CA PHE A 235 13.29 14.81 8.19
C PHE A 235 12.11 14.28 9.02
N LEU A 236 11.82 12.98 8.94
CA LEU A 236 10.75 12.34 9.74
C LEU A 236 10.99 12.53 11.24
N ARG A 237 12.25 12.41 11.69
CA ARG A 237 12.61 12.56 13.11
C ARG A 237 12.43 13.99 13.56
N TYR A 238 12.89 14.95 12.76
CA TYR A 238 12.73 16.37 13.03
C TYR A 238 11.24 16.75 13.10
N ALA A 239 10.43 16.35 12.11
CA ALA A 239 9.00 16.61 12.10
C ALA A 239 8.27 16.00 13.31
N SER A 240 8.73 14.85 13.81
CA SER A 240 8.14 14.19 14.99
C SER A 240 8.25 15.00 16.28
N PHE A 241 9.09 16.04 16.35
CA PHE A 241 9.15 16.94 17.52
C PHE A 241 8.03 17.97 17.54
N PHE A 242 7.34 18.20 16.41
CA PHE A 242 6.33 19.24 16.25
C PHE A 242 4.91 18.68 16.17
N GLN A 243 4.66 17.54 16.80
CA GLN A 243 3.30 17.02 16.88
C GLN A 243 2.42 18.03 17.63
N GLU A 244 1.30 18.40 17.01
CA GLU A 244 0.26 19.12 17.74
C GLU A 244 -0.26 18.19 18.85
N GLY A 245 -0.47 18.77 20.04
CA GLY A 245 -0.78 18.03 21.27
C GLY A 245 -1.93 17.02 21.08
N LYS A 246 -1.81 15.91 21.81
CA LYS A 246 -2.83 14.85 21.88
C LYS A 246 -4.20 15.38 22.28
#